data_AF-A0A351FMR4-F1
#
_entry.id   AF-A0A351FMR4-F1
#
_cell.length_a   1.000
_cell.length_b   1.000
_cell.length_c   1.000
_cell.angle_alpha   90.00
_cell.angle_beta   90.00
_cell.angle_gamma   90.00
#
_symmetry.space_group_name_H-M   'P 1'
#
loop_
_entity.id
_entity.type
_entity.pdbx_description
1 polymer ?
#
loop_
_entity_poly.entity_id
_entity_poly.type
_entity_poly.pdbx_seq_one_letter_code
_entity_poly.pdbx_strand_id
1 'polypeptide(L)'
;MNDQPNPYRPPTESNDVSQPVAARRIALWQIRIALAILLLPGIHNYLCVDQALRTPQAERGFELAPMWREFNLACITLLAIVIWFAGLSLLEFAARVLHRCLSRRIEDSTWLTVLYTALAKASYFALAGAILWFLWNIGYFYLKLPYLALAIPLGAAAHLLAAGLYLPLLYRWYRLLRSTPES
;
A
#
# COMPACT_ATOMS: atom_id res chain seq x y z
N MET A 1 -55.56 -11.31 12.20
CA MET A 1 -54.56 -12.28 12.73
C MET A 1 -53.51 -11.44 13.44
N ASN A 2 -53.39 -11.59 14.76
CA ASN A 2 -52.43 -10.85 15.58
C ASN A 2 -51.06 -11.54 15.43
N ASP A 3 -50.12 -10.87 14.77
CA ASP A 3 -48.72 -11.28 14.78
C ASP A 3 -48.13 -10.93 16.15
N GLN A 4 -48.11 -11.91 17.05
CA GLN A 4 -47.32 -11.79 18.28
C GLN A 4 -45.82 -11.83 17.91
N PRO A 5 -45.00 -10.87 18.37
CA PRO A 5 -43.56 -10.90 18.17
C PRO A 5 -42.96 -12.15 18.80
N ASN A 6 -42.21 -12.94 18.03
CA ASN A 6 -41.52 -14.13 18.52
C ASN A 6 -40.55 -13.75 19.68
N PRO A 7 -40.78 -14.22 20.91
CA PRO A 7 -39.99 -13.86 22.09
C PRO A 7 -38.59 -14.52 22.11
N TYR A 8 -38.34 -15.47 21.20
CA TYR A 8 -37.04 -16.13 21.03
C TYR A 8 -36.22 -15.55 19.89
N ARG A 9 -36.62 -14.41 19.31
CA ARG A 9 -35.77 -13.74 18.33
C ARG A 9 -34.52 -13.25 19.07
N PRO A 10 -33.31 -13.79 18.79
CA PRO A 10 -32.11 -13.27 19.40
C PRO A 10 -32.02 -11.77 19.06
N PRO A 11 -31.51 -10.93 19.99
CA PRO A 11 -31.30 -9.53 19.69
C PRO A 11 -30.55 -9.48 18.36
N THR A 12 -31.14 -8.80 17.38
CA THR A 12 -30.47 -8.57 16.12
C THR A 12 -29.28 -7.72 16.51
N GLU A 13 -28.12 -8.36 16.68
CA GLU A 13 -26.88 -7.70 17.03
C GLU A 13 -26.79 -6.49 16.12
N SER A 14 -26.78 -5.31 16.73
CA SER A 14 -26.53 -4.04 16.07
C SER A 14 -25.10 -4.09 15.54
N ASN A 15 -24.91 -4.83 14.45
CA ASN A 15 -23.62 -5.17 13.86
C ASN A 15 -23.01 -3.99 13.08
N ASP A 16 -23.69 -2.85 13.02
CA ASP A 16 -23.28 -1.73 12.17
C ASP A 16 -22.14 -0.86 12.74
N VAL A 17 -22.01 -0.74 14.07
CA VAL A 17 -21.04 0.22 14.64
C VAL A 17 -19.64 -0.39 14.83
N SER A 18 -19.56 -1.70 15.08
CA SER A 18 -18.29 -2.39 15.42
C SER A 18 -17.45 -2.77 14.20
N GLN A 19 -18.08 -3.02 13.05
CA GLN A 19 -17.40 -3.45 11.82
C GLN A 19 -16.43 -2.40 11.22
N PRO A 20 -16.80 -1.11 11.08
CA PRO A 20 -15.90 -0.12 10.48
C PRO A 20 -14.66 0.16 11.34
N VAL A 21 -14.78 0.11 12.67
CA VAL A 21 -13.64 0.32 13.60
C VAL A 21 -12.65 -0.85 13.55
N ALA A 22 -13.15 -2.09 13.52
CA ALA A 22 -12.32 -3.28 13.41
C ALA A 22 -11.59 -3.35 12.05
N ALA A 23 -12.31 -3.10 10.96
CA ALA A 23 -11.73 -3.08 9.61
C ALA A 23 -10.63 -2.03 9.46
N ARG A 24 -10.84 -0.82 10.02
CA ARG A 24 -9.83 0.24 10.04
C ARG A 24 -8.57 -0.18 10.79
N ARG A 25 -8.72 -0.83 11.96
CA ARG A 25 -7.59 -1.32 12.77
C ARG A 25 -6.78 -2.37 12.02
N ILE A 26 -7.46 -3.30 11.34
CA ILE A 26 -6.81 -4.32 10.50
C ILE A 26 -6.04 -3.63 9.37
N ALA A 27 -6.67 -2.71 8.64
CA ALA A 27 -6.03 -1.98 7.54
C ALA A 27 -4.77 -1.22 8.01
N LEU A 28 -4.83 -0.56 9.18
CA LEU A 28 -3.67 0.12 9.76
C LEU A 28 -2.51 -0.85 10.01
N TRP A 29 -2.79 -1.99 10.65
CA TRP A 29 -1.78 -3.01 10.91
C TRP A 29 -1.19 -3.58 9.62
N GLN A 30 -2.03 -3.83 8.61
CA GLN A 30 -1.60 -4.36 7.33
C GLN A 30 -0.70 -3.37 6.58
N ILE A 31 -0.97 -2.06 6.63
CA ILE A 31 -0.07 -1.03 6.10
C ILE A 31 1.27 -1.03 6.83
N ARG A 32 1.28 -1.11 8.16
CA ARG A 32 2.53 -1.10 8.94
C ARG A 32 3.38 -2.33 8.66
N ILE A 33 2.76 -3.50 8.54
CA ILE A 33 3.46 -4.74 8.17
C ILE A 33 3.98 -4.62 6.73
N ALA A 34 3.16 -4.14 5.79
CA ALA A 34 3.58 -3.90 4.41
C ALA A 34 4.79 -2.97 4.32
N LEU A 35 4.79 -1.87 5.09
CA LEU A 35 5.93 -0.96 5.20
C LEU A 35 7.16 -1.68 5.75
N ALA A 36 7.04 -2.40 6.85
CA ALA A 36 8.17 -3.13 7.44
C ALA A 36 8.78 -4.14 6.44
N ILE A 37 7.94 -4.87 5.71
CA ILE A 37 8.36 -5.80 4.66
C ILE A 37 9.12 -5.09 3.54
N LEU A 38 8.61 -3.96 3.05
CA LEU A 38 9.22 -3.20 1.95
C LEU A 38 10.46 -2.40 2.36
N LEU A 39 10.61 -2.06 3.64
CA LEU A 39 11.83 -1.42 4.15
C LEU A 39 13.04 -2.33 4.05
N LEU A 40 12.88 -3.65 4.22
CA LEU A 40 13.99 -4.60 4.13
C LEU A 40 14.73 -4.54 2.78
N PRO A 41 14.07 -4.74 1.62
CA PRO A 41 14.74 -4.62 0.32
C PRO A 41 15.15 -3.18 0.01
N GLY A 42 14.44 -2.16 0.52
CA GLY A 42 14.81 -0.75 0.35
C GLY A 42 16.14 -0.40 1.03
N ILE A 43 16.32 -0.82 2.30
CA ILE A 43 17.57 -0.67 3.04
C ILE A 43 18.68 -1.47 2.37
N HIS A 44 18.39 -2.72 1.98
CA HIS A 44 19.36 -3.54 1.25
C HIS A 44 19.80 -2.87 -0.07
N ASN A 45 18.86 -2.30 -0.82
CA ASN A 45 19.18 -1.56 -2.05
C ASN A 45 20.07 -0.35 -1.74
N TYR A 46 19.76 0.42 -0.70
CA TYR A 46 20.59 1.55 -0.26
C TYR A 46 22.01 1.09 0.04
N LEU A 47 22.19 0.01 0.79
CA LEU A 47 23.51 -0.55 1.12
C LEU A 47 24.28 -1.00 -0.13
N CYS A 48 23.61 -1.67 -1.08
CA CYS A 48 24.25 -2.07 -2.34
C CYS A 48 24.73 -0.86 -3.15
N VAL A 49 23.93 0.20 -3.25
CA VAL A 49 24.32 1.43 -3.96
C VAL A 49 25.46 2.12 -3.22
N ASP A 50 25.36 2.24 -1.90
CA ASP A 50 26.40 2.85 -1.07
C ASP A 50 27.76 2.18 -1.29
N GLN A 51 27.79 0.84 -1.28
CA GLN A 51 28.99 0.06 -1.55
C GLN A 51 29.51 0.28 -2.98
N ALA A 52 28.63 0.33 -3.99
CA ALA A 52 29.04 0.59 -5.37
C ALA A 52 29.68 1.97 -5.54
N LEU A 53 29.20 2.98 -4.80
CA LEU A 53 29.73 4.35 -4.81
C LEU A 53 31.06 4.51 -4.09
N ARG A 54 31.47 3.56 -3.22
CA ARG A 54 32.78 3.56 -2.53
C ARG A 54 33.94 3.06 -3.41
N THR A 55 33.71 2.83 -4.70
CA THR A 55 34.77 2.39 -5.61
C THR A 55 35.65 3.58 -6.01
N PRO A 56 37.00 3.44 -6.13
CA PRO A 56 37.91 4.56 -6.41
C PRO A 56 37.67 5.30 -7.74
N GLN A 57 36.90 4.71 -8.65
CA GLN A 57 36.44 5.32 -9.90
C GLN A 57 35.15 6.14 -9.71
N ALA A 58 34.24 5.71 -8.83
CA ALA A 58 33.03 6.45 -8.50
C ALA A 58 33.33 7.64 -7.58
N GLU A 59 34.23 7.48 -6.59
CA GLU A 59 34.59 8.56 -5.65
C GLU A 59 35.24 9.77 -6.32
N ARG A 60 35.95 9.57 -7.44
CA ARG A 60 36.56 10.66 -8.22
C ARG A 60 35.58 11.41 -9.14
N GLY A 61 34.43 10.81 -9.45
CA GLY A 61 33.40 11.41 -10.33
C GLY A 61 32.17 11.95 -9.61
N PHE A 62 32.05 11.71 -8.30
CA PHE A 62 30.85 12.01 -7.51
C PHE A 62 31.22 12.74 -6.22
N GLU A 63 31.63 14.00 -6.34
CA GLU A 63 31.89 14.89 -5.18
C GLU A 63 30.65 15.02 -4.26
N LEU A 64 29.45 14.73 -4.79
CA LEU A 64 28.18 14.73 -4.08
C LEU A 64 27.83 13.38 -3.42
N ALA A 65 28.69 12.36 -3.46
CA ALA A 65 28.40 11.05 -2.87
C ALA A 65 28.03 11.09 -1.37
N PRO A 66 28.70 11.89 -0.51
CA PRO A 66 28.28 12.04 0.89
C PRO A 66 26.89 12.65 1.03
N MET A 67 26.60 13.71 0.26
CA MET A 67 25.29 14.38 0.26
C MET A 67 24.18 13.44 -0.24
N TRP A 68 24.47 12.62 -1.25
CA TRP A 68 23.53 11.61 -1.76
C TRP A 68 23.18 10.58 -0.68
N ARG A 69 24.15 10.09 0.10
CA ARG A 69 23.94 9.11 1.18
C ARG A 69 23.01 9.67 2.25
N GLU A 70 23.37 10.83 2.80
CA GLU A 70 22.61 11.48 3.87
C GLU A 70 21.19 11.81 3.43
N PHE A 71 21.05 12.36 2.22
CA PHE A 71 19.74 12.70 1.67
C PHE A 71 18.85 11.47 1.46
N ASN A 72 19.39 10.38 0.89
CA ASN A 72 18.60 9.16 0.67
C ASN A 72 18.19 8.50 1.99
N LEU A 73 19.11 8.41 2.96
CA LEU A 73 18.80 7.84 4.26
C LEU A 73 17.73 8.69 4.97
N ALA A 74 17.88 10.02 4.96
CA ALA A 74 16.88 10.93 5.51
C ALA A 74 15.51 10.76 4.82
N CYS A 75 15.48 10.61 3.49
CA CYS A 75 14.25 10.37 2.74
C CYS A 75 13.59 9.03 3.12
N ILE A 76 14.36 7.94 3.19
CA ILE A 76 13.85 6.62 3.59
C ILE A 76 13.25 6.68 5.00
N THR A 77 13.99 7.28 5.94
CA THR A 77 13.53 7.42 7.34
C THR A 77 12.29 8.30 7.43
N LEU A 78 12.27 9.45 6.77
CA LEU A 78 11.13 10.36 6.79
C LEU A 78 9.89 9.72 6.17
N LEU A 79 10.03 9.07 5.02
CA LEU A 79 8.93 8.33 4.38
C LEU A 79 8.41 7.21 5.27
N ALA A 80 9.29 6.44 5.90
CA ALA A 80 8.90 5.40 6.84
C ALA A 80 8.09 5.96 8.02
N ILE A 81 8.53 7.07 8.62
CA ILE A 81 7.82 7.75 9.71
C ILE A 81 6.45 8.24 9.23
N VAL A 82 6.40 8.94 8.10
CA VAL A 82 5.15 9.47 7.54
C VAL A 82 4.15 8.34 7.26
N ILE A 83 4.59 7.25 6.62
CA ILE A 83 3.70 6.11 6.32
C ILE A 83 3.27 5.40 7.62
N TRP A 84 4.15 5.24 8.60
CA TRP A 84 3.86 4.54 9.85
C TRP A 84 2.79 5.23 10.70
N PHE A 85 2.84 6.56 10.78
CA PHE A 85 1.94 7.37 11.60
C PHE A 85 0.74 7.91 10.82
N ALA A 86 0.94 8.35 9.57
CA ALA A 86 -0.07 9.04 8.78
C ALA A 86 -0.51 8.27 7.52
N GLY A 87 0.10 7.15 7.17
CA GLY A 87 -0.16 6.43 5.91
C GLY A 87 -1.63 6.08 5.69
N LEU A 88 -2.29 5.49 6.70
CA LEU A 88 -3.73 5.20 6.59
C LEU A 88 -4.57 6.49 6.50
N SER A 89 -4.26 7.51 7.30
CA SER A 89 -4.98 8.79 7.30
C SER A 89 -4.88 9.50 5.95
N LEU A 90 -3.72 9.44 5.28
CA LEU A 90 -3.52 9.98 3.94
C LEU A 90 -4.37 9.24 2.90
N LEU A 91 -4.43 7.90 2.98
CA LEU A 91 -5.27 7.10 2.09
C LEU A 91 -6.77 7.35 2.33
N GLU A 92 -7.20 7.46 3.59
CA GLU A 92 -8.57 7.85 3.93
C GLU A 92 -8.91 9.24 3.39
N PHE A 93 -7.99 10.21 3.53
CA PHE A 93 -8.19 11.56 3.00
C PHE A 93 -8.36 11.53 1.48
N ALA A 94 -7.46 10.87 0.76
CA ALA A 94 -7.55 10.71 -0.69
C ALA A 94 -8.86 10.02 -1.10
N ALA A 95 -9.27 8.96 -0.38
CA ALA A 95 -10.52 8.26 -0.63
C ALA A 95 -11.75 9.15 -0.39
N ARG A 96 -11.76 9.99 0.65
CA ARG A 96 -12.84 10.97 0.90
C ARG A 96 -12.87 12.06 -0.16
N VAL A 97 -11.73 12.55 -0.64
CA VAL A 97 -11.66 13.51 -1.75
C VAL A 97 -12.25 12.90 -3.01
N LEU A 98 -11.85 11.67 -3.35
CA LEU A 98 -12.40 10.94 -4.49
C LEU A 98 -13.91 10.71 -4.33
N HIS A 99 -14.34 10.32 -3.14
CA HIS A 99 -15.75 10.14 -2.82
C HIS A 99 -16.55 11.42 -3.11
N ARG A 100 -16.13 12.56 -2.56
CA ARG A 100 -16.79 13.87 -2.78
C ARG A 100 -16.91 14.26 -4.25
N CYS A 101 -15.97 13.82 -5.09
CA CYS A 101 -15.99 14.09 -6.53
C CYS A 101 -16.91 13.14 -7.29
N LEU A 102 -17.01 11.88 -6.88
CA LEU A 102 -17.72 10.82 -7.62
C LEU A 102 -19.13 10.52 -7.10
N SER A 103 -19.40 10.71 -5.81
CA SER A 103 -20.71 10.49 -5.21
C SER A 103 -20.90 11.25 -3.91
N ARG A 104 -22.04 11.93 -3.80
CA ARG A 104 -22.51 12.52 -2.54
C ARG A 104 -23.61 11.69 -1.87
N ARG A 105 -24.01 10.58 -2.50
CA ARG A 105 -25.20 9.78 -2.13
C ARG A 105 -24.84 8.56 -1.29
N ILE A 106 -23.62 8.06 -1.44
CA ILE A 106 -23.11 6.93 -0.65
C ILE A 106 -22.62 7.48 0.69
N GLU A 107 -22.79 6.73 1.77
CA GLU A 107 -22.24 7.12 3.07
C GLU A 107 -20.72 7.00 3.08
N ASP A 108 -20.02 7.99 3.64
CA ASP A 108 -18.55 8.01 3.78
C ASP A 108 -18.02 6.72 4.43
N SER A 109 -18.73 6.17 5.41
CA SER A 109 -18.36 4.95 6.13
C SER A 109 -18.32 3.72 5.22
N THR A 110 -19.29 3.59 4.31
CA THR A 110 -19.36 2.49 3.33
C THR A 110 -18.24 2.61 2.31
N TRP A 111 -17.98 3.83 1.83
CA TRP A 111 -16.89 4.09 0.89
C TRP A 111 -15.52 3.71 1.46
N LEU A 112 -15.26 4.09 2.72
CA LEU A 112 -14.02 3.77 3.42
C LEU A 112 -13.91 2.29 3.79
N THR A 113 -15.02 1.60 4.05
CA THR A 113 -15.00 0.16 4.32
C THR A 113 -14.46 -0.64 3.13
N VAL A 114 -14.75 -0.22 1.91
CA VAL A 114 -14.15 -0.82 0.70
C VAL A 114 -12.64 -0.62 0.66
N LEU A 115 -12.15 0.58 1.00
CA LEU A 115 -10.72 0.87 1.12
C LEU A 115 -10.06 -0.06 2.14
N TYR A 116 -10.61 -0.15 3.36
CA TYR A 116 -10.06 -1.01 4.41
C TYR A 116 -10.01 -2.48 4.01
N THR A 117 -11.04 -2.96 3.31
CA THR A 117 -11.09 -4.34 2.82
C THR A 117 -10.02 -4.62 1.76
N ALA A 118 -9.71 -3.65 0.90
CA ALA A 118 -8.61 -3.78 -0.05
C ALA A 118 -7.24 -3.78 0.67
N LEU A 119 -7.06 -2.88 1.62
CA LEU A 119 -5.83 -2.75 2.41
C LEU A 119 -5.59 -3.93 3.35
N ALA A 120 -6.62 -4.71 3.70
CA ALA A 120 -6.46 -5.92 4.49
C ALA A 120 -5.48 -6.93 3.87
N LYS A 121 -5.24 -6.85 2.55
CA LYS A 121 -4.31 -7.71 1.82
C LYS A 121 -2.95 -7.08 1.53
N ALA A 122 -2.71 -5.84 2.00
CA ALA A 122 -1.52 -5.07 1.62
C ALA A 122 -0.21 -5.79 1.95
N SER A 123 -0.12 -6.51 3.08
CA SER A 123 1.08 -7.26 3.46
C SER A 123 1.45 -8.38 2.47
N TYR A 124 0.47 -9.07 1.89
CA TYR A 124 0.72 -10.11 0.90
C TYR A 124 1.30 -9.54 -0.40
N PHE A 125 0.74 -8.41 -0.87
CA PHE A 125 1.28 -7.69 -2.02
C PHE A 125 2.66 -7.11 -1.72
N ALA A 126 2.87 -6.57 -0.52
CA ALA A 126 4.18 -6.10 -0.08
C ALA A 126 5.23 -7.21 -0.04
N LEU A 127 4.86 -8.43 0.39
CA LEU A 127 5.76 -9.59 0.39
C LEU A 127 6.20 -9.97 -1.02
N ALA A 128 5.25 -10.10 -1.94
CA ALA A 128 5.57 -10.37 -3.34
C ALA A 128 6.43 -9.24 -3.96
N GLY A 129 6.13 -7.99 -3.63
CA GLY A 129 6.89 -6.83 -4.08
C GLY A 129 8.31 -6.82 -3.52
N ALA A 130 8.48 -7.19 -2.26
CA ALA A 130 9.79 -7.30 -1.63
C ALA A 130 10.64 -8.39 -2.27
N ILE A 131 10.06 -9.54 -2.64
CA ILE A 131 10.75 -10.59 -3.38
C ILE A 131 11.24 -10.07 -4.73
N LEU A 132 10.37 -9.41 -5.51
CA LEU A 132 10.75 -8.81 -6.80
C LEU A 132 11.88 -7.78 -6.64
N TRP A 133 11.84 -6.97 -5.58
CA TRP A 133 12.89 -5.99 -5.31
C TRP A 133 14.20 -6.63 -4.85
N PHE A 134 14.17 -7.72 -4.08
CA PHE A 134 15.39 -8.49 -3.78
C PHE A 134 15.97 -9.12 -5.04
N LEU A 135 15.15 -9.69 -5.93
CA LEU A 135 15.61 -10.21 -7.22
C LEU A 135 16.26 -9.12 -8.07
N TRP A 136 15.70 -7.90 -8.06
CA TRP A 136 16.32 -6.73 -8.68
C TRP A 136 17.72 -6.48 -8.09
N ASN A 137 17.82 -6.38 -6.76
CA ASN A 137 19.08 -6.10 -6.08
C ASN A 137 20.14 -7.18 -6.39
N ILE A 138 19.76 -8.46 -6.35
CA ILE A 138 20.64 -9.60 -6.66
C ILE A 138 21.09 -9.53 -8.12
N GLY A 139 20.15 -9.41 -9.05
CA GLY A 139 20.42 -9.38 -10.48
C GLY A 139 21.35 -8.24 -10.87
N TYR A 140 21.08 -7.03 -10.36
CA TYR A 140 21.81 -5.83 -10.75
C TYR A 140 23.18 -5.73 -10.07
N PHE A 141 23.22 -5.87 -8.74
CA PHE A 141 24.46 -5.62 -8.00
C PHE A 141 25.40 -6.82 -7.93
N TYR A 142 24.88 -8.05 -7.90
CA TYR A 142 25.71 -9.25 -7.71
C TYR A 142 25.93 -10.00 -9.03
N LEU A 143 24.87 -10.21 -9.82
CA LEU A 143 24.98 -10.91 -11.11
C LEU A 143 25.36 -10.00 -12.28
N LYS A 144 25.40 -8.68 -12.05
CA LYS A 144 25.77 -7.66 -13.05
C LYS A 144 24.97 -7.75 -14.36
N LEU A 145 23.70 -8.15 -14.25
CA LEU A 145 22.83 -8.26 -15.41
C LEU A 145 22.54 -6.86 -16.01
N PRO A 146 22.38 -6.74 -17.34
CA PRO A 146 22.05 -5.47 -17.97
C PRO A 146 20.74 -4.88 -17.43
N TYR A 147 20.70 -3.55 -17.26
CA TYR A 147 19.54 -2.85 -16.71
C TYR A 147 18.23 -3.24 -17.40
N LEU A 148 18.19 -3.21 -18.73
CA LEU A 148 16.97 -3.53 -19.50
C LEU A 148 16.50 -4.97 -19.32
N ALA A 149 17.43 -5.92 -19.14
CA ALA A 149 17.10 -7.32 -18.93
C ALA A 149 16.39 -7.56 -17.58
N LEU A 150 16.61 -6.70 -16.59
CA LEU A 150 15.92 -6.74 -15.30
C LEU A 150 14.68 -5.83 -15.29
N ALA A 151 14.79 -4.62 -15.84
CA ALA A 151 13.79 -3.56 -15.71
C ALA A 151 12.47 -3.93 -16.38
N ILE A 152 12.53 -4.58 -17.55
CA ILE A 152 11.34 -4.99 -18.28
C ILE A 152 10.55 -6.06 -17.50
N PRO A 153 11.11 -7.25 -17.20
CA PRO A 153 10.33 -8.31 -16.55
C PRO A 153 9.95 -7.96 -15.10
N LEU A 154 10.89 -7.43 -14.30
CA LEU A 154 10.60 -7.11 -12.91
C LEU A 154 9.71 -5.87 -12.79
N GLY A 155 9.90 -4.87 -13.65
CA GLY A 155 9.04 -3.70 -13.73
C GLY A 155 7.62 -4.07 -14.13
N ALA A 156 7.44 -4.91 -15.16
CA ALA A 156 6.12 -5.40 -15.56
C ALA A 156 5.45 -6.19 -14.43
N ALA A 157 6.16 -7.10 -13.79
CA ALA A 157 5.65 -7.87 -12.65
C ALA A 157 5.24 -6.96 -11.47
N ALA A 158 6.03 -5.93 -11.16
CA ALA A 158 5.71 -4.96 -10.11
C ALA A 158 4.44 -4.14 -10.43
N HIS A 159 4.26 -3.71 -11.68
CA HIS A 159 3.06 -3.00 -12.11
C HIS A 159 1.81 -3.89 -12.04
N LEU A 160 1.92 -5.15 -12.49
CA LEU A 160 0.83 -6.13 -12.38
C LEU A 160 0.46 -6.40 -10.92
N LEU A 161 1.46 -6.48 -10.05
CA LEU A 161 1.25 -6.66 -8.61
C LEU A 161 0.54 -5.46 -7.99
N ALA A 162 0.96 -4.24 -8.32
CA ALA A 162 0.28 -3.02 -7.90
C ALA A 162 -1.18 -2.98 -8.41
N ALA A 163 -1.40 -3.36 -9.67
CA ALA A 163 -2.72 -3.46 -10.28
C ALA A 163 -3.63 -4.43 -9.54
N GLY A 164 -3.08 -5.54 -9.05
CA GLY A 164 -3.80 -6.47 -8.19
C GLY A 164 -4.35 -5.87 -6.90
N LEU A 165 -3.78 -4.74 -6.42
CA LEU A 165 -4.28 -4.02 -5.25
C LEU A 165 -5.31 -2.94 -5.64
N TYR A 166 -4.99 -2.09 -6.62
CA TYR A 166 -5.85 -0.94 -6.93
C TYR A 166 -7.03 -1.26 -7.85
N LEU A 167 -6.93 -2.23 -8.79
CA LEU A 167 -8.04 -2.56 -9.67
C LEU A 167 -9.25 -3.13 -8.92
N PRO A 168 -9.10 -4.07 -7.95
CA PRO A 168 -10.24 -4.55 -7.18
C PRO A 168 -10.88 -3.46 -6.31
N LEU A 169 -10.08 -2.51 -5.81
CA LEU A 169 -10.57 -1.34 -5.07
C LEU A 169 -11.45 -0.47 -5.96
N LEU A 170 -10.92 -0.05 -7.12
CA LEU A 170 -11.65 0.77 -8.09
C LEU A 170 -12.91 0.07 -8.60
N TYR A 171 -12.82 -1.23 -8.89
CA TYR A 171 -13.98 -2.01 -9.33
C TYR A 171 -15.09 -2.08 -8.27
N ARG A 172 -14.73 -2.24 -6.98
CA ARG A 172 -15.71 -2.26 -5.89
C ARG A 172 -16.37 -0.89 -5.71
N TRP A 173 -15.60 0.20 -5.76
CA TRP A 173 -16.17 1.55 -5.76
C TRP A 173 -17.09 1.80 -6.96
N TYR A 174 -16.67 1.39 -8.16
CA TYR A 174 -17.52 1.48 -9.36
C TYR A 174 -18.84 0.71 -9.20
N ARG A 175 -18.78 -0.52 -8.66
CA ARG A 175 -20.01 -1.30 -8.39
C ARG A 175 -20.92 -0.63 -7.38
N LEU A 176 -20.38 -0.04 -6.31
CA LEU A 176 -21.15 0.72 -5.32
C LEU A 176 -21.86 1.92 -5.96
N LEU A 177 -21.16 2.65 -6.84
CA LEU A 177 -21.75 3.76 -7.59
C LEU A 177 -22.92 3.27 -8.43
N ARG A 178 -22.76 2.16 -9.16
CA ARG A 178 -23.81 1.63 -10.05
C ARG A 178 -25.01 1.05 -9.32
N SER A 179 -24.84 0.52 -8.11
CA SER A 179 -25.93 -0.07 -7.32
C SER A 179 -26.78 0.97 -6.59
N THR A 180 -26.36 2.24 -6.58
CA THR A 180 -27.09 3.33 -5.94
C THR A 180 -27.99 4.01 -6.97
N PRO A 181 -29.33 3.81 -6.94
CA PRO A 181 -30.22 4.31 -7.99
C PRO A 181 -30.18 5.83 -8.14
N GLU A 182 -30.29 6.30 -9.38
CA GLU A 182 -30.44 7.72 -9.72
C GLU A 182 -31.86 8.17 -9.34
N SER A 183 -32.04 8.68 -8.12
CA SER A 183 -33.17 9.56 -7.79
C SER A 183 -32.88 11.01 -8.19
#